data_AF-A0A1W5CYY3-F1
#
_entry.id   AF-A0A1W5CYY3-F1
#
_cell.length_a   1.000
_cell.length_b   1.000
_cell.length_c   1.000
_cell.angle_alpha   90.00
_cell.angle_beta   90.00
_cell.angle_gamma   90.00
#
_symmetry.space_group_name_H-M   'P 1'
#
loop_
_entity.id
_entity.type
_entity.pdbx_description
1 polymer ?
#
loop_
_entity_poly.entity_id
_entity_poly.type
_entity_poly.pdbx_seq_one_letter_code
_entity_poly.pdbx_strand_id
1 'polypeptide(L)'
;MDSINTQRVEKLLKETEGRRISVVPANAPDGPEDAPIPGDIKNVQQSREATPLSSASLTTKHSAKFPDPPVFTGEITDGKDMSPKFEPWVLHVHDKLQMNQDHFETDAAKTAYVFTRLSGDAMDHINSYHAGDPNYFKTSDSVLNALREIYDNPNRRENTRISFRELRQDTKTPFPQFFSEFIRLA
;
A
#
# COMPACT_ATOMS: atom_id res chain seq x y z
N MET A 1 6.40 -3.31 39.07
CA MET A 1 7.76 -3.83 39.32
C MET A 1 8.38 -3.93 37.94
N ASP A 2 8.73 -2.80 37.30
CA ASP A 2 8.90 -2.75 35.83
C ASP A 2 10.06 -1.85 35.39
N SER A 3 11.18 -1.91 36.11
CA SER A 3 12.39 -1.12 35.81
C SER A 3 13.37 -1.82 34.87
N ILE A 4 13.03 -3.03 34.38
CA ILE A 4 13.95 -3.88 33.61
C ILE A 4 13.90 -3.61 32.10
N ASN A 5 12.81 -3.03 31.57
CA ASN A 5 12.63 -2.93 30.13
C ASN A 5 13.21 -1.66 29.47
N THR A 6 13.59 -0.65 30.26
CA THR A 6 14.16 0.61 29.74
C THR A 6 15.68 0.49 29.47
N GLN A 7 16.40 -0.36 30.21
CA GLN A 7 17.86 -0.51 30.02
C GLN A 7 18.26 -1.32 28.78
N ARG A 8 17.32 -2.08 28.18
CA ARG A 8 17.60 -2.91 26.99
C ARG A 8 17.52 -2.13 25.67
N VAL A 9 16.75 -1.03 25.62
CA VAL A 9 16.62 -0.21 24.40
C VAL A 9 17.77 0.79 24.23
N GLU A 10 18.37 1.31 25.31
CA GLU A 10 19.51 2.23 25.20
C GLU A 10 20.83 1.54 24.80
N LYS A 11 20.95 0.22 25.00
CA LYS A 11 22.16 -0.53 24.63
C LYS A 11 22.26 -0.80 23.12
N LEU A 12 21.16 -0.73 22.38
CA LEU A 12 21.13 -1.00 20.93
C LEU A 12 21.31 0.25 20.05
N LEU A 13 21.24 1.45 20.62
CA LEU A 13 21.42 2.71 19.87
C LEU A 13 22.86 3.26 19.86
N LYS A 14 23.83 2.56 20.48
CA LYS A 14 25.24 3.00 20.51
C LYS A 14 26.19 2.21 19.60
N GLU A 15 25.70 1.27 18.80
CA GLU A 15 26.57 0.37 18.01
C GLU A 15 26.43 0.55 16.49
N THR A 16 26.13 1.75 16.00
CA THR A 16 26.22 2.06 14.55
C THR A 16 26.65 3.50 14.28
N GLU A 17 27.73 3.96 14.91
CA GLU A 17 28.47 5.15 14.46
C GLU A 17 29.97 4.87 14.52
N GLY A 18 30.60 4.70 13.35
CA GLY A 18 32.06 4.67 13.27
C GLY A 18 32.64 3.68 12.28
N ARG A 19 32.48 3.93 10.98
CA ARG A 19 33.52 3.52 10.03
C ARG A 19 33.71 4.53 8.91
N ARG A 20 34.36 5.64 9.27
CA ARG A 20 35.12 6.49 8.35
C ARG A 20 36.37 5.71 7.95
N ILE A 21 36.59 5.47 6.65
CA ILE A 21 37.94 5.18 6.16
C ILE A 21 38.29 6.21 5.10
N SER A 22 39.43 6.85 5.37
CA SER A 22 40.01 7.96 4.64
C SER A 22 40.72 7.50 3.36
N VAL A 23 40.52 8.32 2.33
CA VAL A 23 41.38 8.70 1.20
C VAL A 23 42.83 8.18 1.22
N VAL A 24 43.29 7.67 0.06
CA VAL A 24 44.67 7.86 -0.45
C VAL A 24 44.60 8.25 -1.94
N PRO A 25 45.31 9.28 -2.41
CA PRO A 25 45.22 9.81 -3.76
C PRO A 25 46.37 9.37 -4.70
N ALA A 26 46.16 9.63 -5.99
CA ALA A 26 47.14 10.02 -7.01
C ALA A 26 48.30 9.06 -7.35
N ASN A 27 48.19 8.40 -8.50
CA ASN A 27 49.35 8.08 -9.33
C ASN A 27 49.36 9.02 -10.54
N ALA A 28 50.39 9.84 -10.62
CA ALA A 28 50.87 10.48 -11.84
C ALA A 28 52.33 10.02 -12.06
N PRO A 29 53.01 10.44 -13.13
CA PRO A 29 53.22 9.69 -14.36
C PRO A 29 54.67 9.18 -14.49
N ASP A 30 54.92 8.20 -15.36
CA ASP A 30 56.25 7.95 -15.90
C ASP A 30 56.13 7.40 -17.34
N GLY A 31 56.83 8.04 -18.28
CA GLY A 31 56.78 7.80 -19.74
C GLY A 31 57.72 6.67 -20.21
N PRO A 32 58.34 6.74 -21.42
CA PRO A 32 58.17 7.70 -22.52
C PRO A 32 57.91 7.01 -23.89
N GLU A 33 57.77 7.82 -24.94
CA GLU A 33 58.20 7.51 -26.32
C GLU A 33 57.41 6.39 -27.04
N ASP A 34 56.45 6.71 -27.92
CA ASP A 34 56.79 6.99 -29.32
C ASP A 34 55.72 7.87 -29.98
N ALA A 35 56.16 8.96 -30.60
CA ALA A 35 55.32 9.85 -31.39
C ALA A 35 55.32 9.42 -32.86
N PRO A 36 54.19 9.49 -33.57
CA PRO A 36 54.20 9.70 -35.01
C PRO A 36 53.90 11.17 -35.33
N ILE A 37 54.82 11.80 -36.07
CA ILE A 37 54.69 13.15 -36.63
C ILE A 37 53.53 13.19 -37.67
N PRO A 38 52.85 14.35 -37.84
CA PRO A 38 51.57 14.47 -38.54
C PRO A 38 51.66 14.38 -40.07
N GLY A 39 50.69 13.73 -40.70
CA GLY A 39 50.54 13.73 -42.16
C GLY A 39 49.15 13.28 -42.62
N ASP A 40 48.48 14.17 -43.34
CA ASP A 40 47.33 13.99 -44.23
C ASP A 40 45.95 13.58 -43.67
N ILE A 41 45.10 14.61 -43.54
CA ILE A 41 43.64 14.50 -43.62
C ILE A 41 43.25 14.12 -45.05
N LYS A 42 42.56 12.99 -45.24
CA LYS A 42 41.62 12.75 -46.37
C LYS A 42 40.70 11.55 -46.09
N ASN A 43 39.44 11.89 -45.77
CA ASN A 43 38.20 11.35 -46.33
C ASN A 43 37.79 9.86 -46.13
N VAL A 44 36.73 9.70 -45.32
CA VAL A 44 35.43 9.08 -45.67
C VAL A 44 35.26 7.55 -45.73
N GLN A 45 34.22 7.13 -44.98
CA GLN A 45 33.39 5.92 -45.05
C GLN A 45 34.08 4.55 -44.96
N GLN A 46 33.98 3.92 -43.80
CA GLN A 46 33.76 2.47 -43.77
C GLN A 46 32.83 2.08 -42.63
N SER A 47 31.60 1.76 -43.02
CA SER A 47 30.50 1.25 -42.21
C SER A 47 30.95 0.09 -41.34
N ARG A 48 30.87 0.25 -40.01
CA ARG A 48 30.82 -0.88 -39.09
C ARG A 48 29.36 -1.08 -38.72
N GLU A 49 28.77 -2.15 -39.25
CA GLU A 49 27.51 -2.71 -38.75
C GLU A 49 27.65 -2.98 -37.24
N ALA A 50 27.04 -2.13 -36.43
CA ALA A 50 26.73 -2.46 -35.06
C ALA A 50 25.41 -3.23 -35.08
N THR A 51 25.49 -4.55 -34.87
CA THR A 51 24.35 -5.37 -34.45
C THR A 51 23.59 -4.60 -33.37
N PRO A 52 22.29 -4.31 -33.52
CA PRO A 52 21.53 -3.79 -32.40
C PRO A 52 21.50 -4.91 -31.37
N LEU A 53 22.20 -4.72 -30.26
CA LEU A 53 21.99 -5.51 -29.05
C LEU A 53 20.51 -5.35 -28.75
N SER A 54 19.74 -6.41 -29.04
CA SER A 54 18.33 -6.49 -28.76
C SER A 54 18.17 -6.08 -27.31
N SER A 55 17.67 -4.87 -27.08
CA SER A 55 17.22 -4.42 -25.78
C SER A 55 16.19 -5.44 -25.37
N ALA A 56 16.58 -6.40 -24.53
CA ALA A 56 15.65 -7.28 -23.90
C ALA A 56 14.75 -6.35 -23.10
N SER A 57 13.58 -6.03 -23.65
CA SER A 57 12.51 -5.39 -22.89
C SER A 57 12.35 -6.27 -21.67
N LEU A 58 12.81 -5.76 -20.52
CA LEU A 58 12.46 -6.28 -19.23
C LEU A 58 10.95 -6.10 -19.15
N THR A 59 10.21 -7.09 -19.65
CA THR A 59 8.78 -7.13 -19.40
C THR A 59 8.67 -7.37 -17.91
N THR A 60 8.49 -6.30 -17.15
CA THR A 60 8.03 -6.37 -15.77
C THR A 60 6.68 -7.05 -15.82
N LYS A 61 6.71 -8.38 -15.66
CA LYS A 61 5.50 -9.19 -15.59
C LYS A 61 4.88 -8.87 -14.24
N HIS A 62 3.84 -8.05 -14.27
CA HIS A 62 3.04 -7.79 -13.09
C HIS A 62 2.45 -9.11 -12.55
N SER A 63 2.28 -9.16 -11.23
CA SER A 63 1.64 -10.25 -10.49
C SER A 63 0.26 -10.57 -11.05
N ALA A 64 -0.18 -11.81 -10.88
CA ALA A 64 -1.51 -12.24 -11.27
C ALA A 64 -2.57 -11.34 -10.60
N LYS A 65 -3.62 -11.00 -11.35
CA LYS A 65 -4.67 -10.09 -10.88
C LYS A 65 -5.48 -10.78 -9.78
N PHE A 66 -5.31 -10.33 -8.53
CA PHE A 66 -6.18 -10.76 -7.43
C PHE A 66 -7.63 -10.33 -7.73
N PRO A 67 -8.67 -11.07 -7.32
CA PRO A 67 -10.05 -10.68 -7.57
C PRO A 67 -10.34 -9.26 -7.08
N ASP A 68 -11.07 -8.49 -7.90
CA ASP A 68 -11.53 -7.16 -7.50
C ASP A 68 -12.67 -7.28 -6.47
N PRO A 69 -12.69 -6.45 -5.41
CA PRO A 69 -13.81 -6.40 -4.49
C PRO A 69 -15.06 -5.88 -5.21
N PRO A 70 -16.26 -6.22 -4.71
CA PRO A 70 -17.50 -5.64 -5.21
C PRO A 70 -17.51 -4.11 -5.08
N VAL A 71 -18.31 -3.44 -5.90
CA VAL A 71 -18.54 -1.99 -5.77
C VAL A 71 -19.36 -1.73 -4.50
N PHE A 72 -18.92 -0.75 -3.71
CA PHE A 72 -19.63 -0.29 -2.52
C PHE A 72 -20.49 0.92 -2.89
N THR A 73 -21.82 0.74 -2.82
CA THR A 73 -22.79 1.80 -3.11
C THR A 73 -23.11 2.66 -1.90
N GLY A 74 -22.87 2.14 -0.69
CA GLY A 74 -23.25 2.82 0.55
C GLY A 74 -24.75 2.89 0.81
N GLU A 75 -25.56 2.15 0.05
CA GLU A 75 -27.01 2.14 0.19
C GLU A 75 -27.43 1.37 1.46
N ILE A 76 -28.20 2.03 2.33
CA ILE A 76 -28.81 1.41 3.52
C ILE A 76 -30.31 1.28 3.22
N THR A 77 -30.76 0.10 2.81
CA THR A 77 -32.18 -0.14 2.50
C THR A 77 -32.91 -0.60 3.75
N ASP A 78 -33.81 0.26 4.28
CA ASP A 78 -34.87 -0.04 5.27
C ASP A 78 -34.58 -1.20 6.25
N GLY A 79 -33.45 -1.15 6.95
CA GLY A 79 -33.11 -2.12 8.01
C GLY A 79 -32.66 -3.51 7.53
N LYS A 80 -32.40 -3.70 6.24
CA LYS A 80 -31.79 -4.93 5.71
C LYS A 80 -30.30 -4.73 5.47
N ASP A 81 -29.49 -5.63 6.02
CA ASP A 81 -28.06 -5.71 5.72
C ASP A 81 -27.84 -5.86 4.21
N MET A 82 -27.38 -4.80 3.55
CA MET A 82 -26.91 -4.88 2.16
C MET A 82 -25.47 -5.40 2.12
N SER A 83 -25.22 -6.28 1.15
CA SER A 83 -23.86 -6.70 0.79
C SER A 83 -23.33 -5.80 -0.34
N PRO A 84 -22.09 -5.32 -0.27
CA PRO A 84 -21.09 -5.71 0.73
C PRO A 84 -21.17 -4.84 1.99
N LYS A 85 -21.08 -5.48 3.16
CA LYS A 85 -20.91 -4.77 4.44
C LYS A 85 -19.60 -3.98 4.39
N PHE A 86 -19.61 -2.76 4.95
CA PHE A 86 -18.47 -1.85 4.88
C PHE A 86 -17.16 -2.49 5.37
N GLU A 87 -17.16 -3.10 6.56
CA GLU A 87 -15.93 -3.68 7.14
C GLU A 87 -15.33 -4.83 6.29
N PRO A 88 -16.10 -5.87 5.91
CA PRO A 88 -15.61 -6.87 4.96
C PRO A 88 -15.14 -6.29 3.62
N TRP A 89 -15.80 -5.24 3.11
CA TRP A 89 -15.39 -4.58 1.88
C TRP A 89 -14.02 -3.90 2.02
N VAL A 90 -13.80 -3.16 3.11
CA VAL A 90 -12.51 -2.51 3.41
C VAL A 90 -11.38 -3.54 3.45
N LEU A 91 -11.60 -4.68 4.10
CA LEU A 91 -10.64 -5.80 4.14
C LEU A 91 -10.28 -6.28 2.72
N HIS A 92 -11.27 -6.54 1.87
CA HIS A 92 -11.01 -6.98 0.50
C HIS A 92 -10.26 -5.94 -0.34
N VAL A 93 -10.53 -4.64 -0.14
CA VAL A 93 -9.79 -3.55 -0.78
C VAL A 93 -8.33 -3.55 -0.33
N HIS A 94 -8.07 -3.69 0.97
CA HIS A 94 -6.70 -3.80 1.49
C HIS A 94 -5.97 -5.02 0.93
N ASP A 95 -6.60 -6.19 0.95
CA ASP A 95 -6.01 -7.42 0.40
C ASP A 95 -5.64 -7.25 -1.07
N LYS A 96 -6.54 -6.63 -1.85
CA LYS A 96 -6.31 -6.34 -3.26
C LYS A 96 -5.13 -5.39 -3.49
N LEU A 97 -5.07 -4.29 -2.74
CA LEU A 97 -3.96 -3.32 -2.84
C LEU A 97 -2.63 -3.93 -2.37
N GLN A 98 -2.67 -4.86 -1.42
CA GLN A 98 -1.48 -5.55 -0.91
C GLN A 98 -0.98 -6.65 -1.86
N MET A 99 -1.87 -7.45 -2.43
CA MET A 99 -1.50 -8.56 -3.32
C MET A 99 -1.10 -8.09 -4.72
N ASN A 100 -1.56 -6.91 -5.14
CA ASN A 100 -1.20 -6.27 -6.39
C ASN A 100 -0.44 -4.95 -6.17
N GLN A 101 0.46 -4.90 -5.18
CA GLN A 101 1.30 -3.71 -4.93
C GLN A 101 2.07 -3.25 -6.17
N ASP A 102 2.51 -4.20 -6.98
CA ASP A 102 3.20 -3.95 -8.24
C ASP A 102 2.30 -3.33 -9.34
N HIS A 103 0.97 -3.35 -9.17
CA HIS A 103 0.02 -2.66 -10.06
C HIS A 103 -0.30 -1.24 -9.55
N PHE A 104 -0.02 -0.94 -8.27
CA PHE A 104 -0.38 0.32 -7.60
C PHE A 104 0.84 0.93 -6.91
N GLU A 105 1.84 1.32 -7.70
CA GLU A 105 3.14 1.82 -7.20
C GLU A 105 3.02 3.12 -6.40
N THR A 106 2.01 3.95 -6.69
CA THR A 106 1.81 5.26 -6.05
C THR A 106 0.55 5.29 -5.20
N ASP A 107 0.56 6.10 -4.15
CA ASP A 107 -0.64 6.30 -3.33
C ASP A 107 -1.78 6.93 -4.13
N ALA A 108 -1.47 7.77 -5.13
CA ALA A 108 -2.46 8.28 -6.08
C ALA A 108 -3.15 7.15 -6.87
N ALA A 109 -2.39 6.13 -7.31
CA ALA A 109 -2.95 4.97 -8.02
C ALA A 109 -3.83 4.12 -7.10
N LYS A 110 -3.43 3.91 -5.84
CA LYS A 110 -4.25 3.22 -4.83
C LYS A 110 -5.53 3.99 -4.54
N THR A 111 -5.44 5.29 -4.34
CA THR A 111 -6.58 6.19 -4.11
C THR A 111 -7.54 6.16 -5.29
N ALA A 112 -7.04 6.32 -6.52
CA ALA A 112 -7.85 6.22 -7.74
C ALA A 112 -8.56 4.85 -7.84
N TYR A 113 -7.86 3.77 -7.48
CA TYR A 113 -8.47 2.44 -7.44
C TYR A 113 -9.64 2.37 -6.46
N VAL A 114 -9.48 2.88 -5.23
CA VAL A 114 -10.57 2.93 -4.23
C VAL A 114 -11.76 3.69 -4.79
N PHE A 115 -11.55 4.85 -5.44
CA PHE A 115 -12.62 5.60 -6.11
C PHE A 115 -13.36 4.76 -7.15
N THR A 116 -12.67 3.94 -7.95
CA THR A 116 -13.33 3.04 -8.91
C THR A 116 -14.16 1.91 -8.28
N ARG A 117 -14.09 1.74 -6.95
CA ARG A 117 -14.87 0.75 -6.20
C ARG A 117 -15.99 1.41 -5.38
N LEU A 118 -16.19 2.71 -5.50
CA LEU A 118 -17.29 3.45 -4.91
C LEU A 118 -18.32 3.82 -5.96
N SER A 119 -19.59 3.88 -5.56
CA SER A 119 -20.71 4.33 -6.38
C SER A 119 -21.83 4.84 -5.47
N GLY A 120 -22.87 5.46 -6.03
CA GLY A 120 -24.06 5.88 -5.28
C GLY A 120 -23.73 6.79 -4.09
N ASP A 121 -24.45 6.59 -2.99
CA ASP A 121 -24.32 7.38 -1.76
C ASP A 121 -22.88 7.45 -1.25
N ALA A 122 -22.14 6.33 -1.31
CA ALA A 122 -20.76 6.32 -0.85
C ALA A 122 -19.87 7.27 -1.66
N MET A 123 -20.09 7.33 -2.97
CA MET A 123 -19.37 8.26 -3.85
C MET A 123 -19.82 9.71 -3.59
N ASP A 124 -21.11 9.95 -3.40
CA ASP A 124 -21.66 11.29 -3.13
C ASP A 124 -21.16 11.87 -1.80
N HIS A 125 -21.06 11.03 -0.78
CA HIS A 125 -20.47 11.38 0.49
C HIS A 125 -19.00 11.78 0.34
N ILE A 126 -18.17 10.95 -0.29
CA ILE A 126 -16.76 11.29 -0.52
C ILE A 126 -16.61 12.52 -1.42
N ASN A 127 -17.53 12.71 -2.37
CA ASN A 127 -17.57 13.91 -3.18
C ASN A 127 -17.82 15.18 -2.35
N SER A 128 -18.62 15.06 -1.30
CA SER A 128 -18.89 16.17 -0.38
C SER A 128 -17.68 16.54 0.48
N TYR A 129 -16.82 15.58 0.83
CA TYR A 129 -15.58 15.84 1.57
C TYR A 129 -14.53 16.58 0.73
N HIS A 130 -14.41 16.26 -0.57
CA HIS A 130 -13.34 16.85 -1.38
C HIS A 130 -13.60 18.32 -1.75
N ALA A 131 -14.84 18.82 -1.73
CA ALA A 131 -15.21 20.24 -1.94
C ALA A 131 -14.43 20.98 -3.08
N GLY A 132 -14.01 20.25 -4.12
CA GLY A 132 -13.19 20.75 -5.21
C GLY A 132 -11.65 20.70 -5.05
N ASP A 133 -11.10 20.19 -3.95
CA ASP A 133 -9.66 19.90 -3.78
C ASP A 133 -9.33 18.49 -4.31
N PRO A 134 -8.61 18.37 -5.44
CA PRO A 134 -8.23 17.07 -6.02
C PRO A 134 -7.24 16.30 -5.13
N ASN A 135 -6.56 16.97 -4.20
CA ASN A 135 -5.52 16.40 -3.35
C ASN A 135 -5.97 16.22 -1.89
N TYR A 136 -7.27 16.38 -1.61
CA TYR A 136 -7.81 16.22 -0.25
C TYR A 136 -7.43 14.85 0.34
N PHE A 137 -7.58 13.79 -0.47
CA PHE A 137 -7.21 12.43 -0.09
C PHE A 137 -5.83 12.06 -0.65
N LYS A 138 -4.80 12.18 0.18
CA LYS A 138 -3.41 11.86 -0.20
C LYS A 138 -3.15 10.36 -0.30
N THR A 139 -3.91 9.54 0.41
CA THR A 139 -3.72 8.10 0.50
C THR A 139 -5.05 7.34 0.43
N SER A 140 -5.02 6.08 -0.01
CA SER A 140 -6.20 5.21 0.01
C SER A 140 -6.80 5.09 1.41
N ASP A 141 -5.94 5.04 2.43
CA ASP A 141 -6.37 4.95 3.84
C ASP A 141 -7.16 6.18 4.28
N SER A 142 -6.81 7.37 3.78
CA SER A 142 -7.57 8.59 4.09
C SER A 142 -9.00 8.54 3.54
N VAL A 143 -9.20 7.96 2.34
CA VAL A 143 -10.54 7.74 1.76
C VAL A 143 -11.32 6.73 2.60
N LEU A 144 -10.68 5.59 2.93
CA LEU A 144 -11.31 4.53 3.71
C LEU A 144 -11.67 4.99 5.13
N ASN A 145 -10.86 5.86 5.74
CA ASN A 145 -11.16 6.46 7.03
C ASN A 145 -12.36 7.41 6.97
N ALA A 146 -12.46 8.26 5.95
CA ALA A 146 -13.64 9.13 5.78
C ALA A 146 -14.91 8.31 5.58
N LEU A 147 -14.87 7.24 4.78
CA LEU A 147 -16.00 6.31 4.67
C LEU A 147 -16.34 5.64 6.01
N ARG A 148 -15.32 5.29 6.81
CA ARG A 148 -15.53 4.69 8.13
C ARG A 148 -16.26 5.64 9.08
N GLU A 149 -15.99 6.94 9.03
CA GLU A 149 -16.72 7.91 9.86
C GLU A 149 -18.23 7.96 9.54
N ILE A 150 -18.61 7.65 8.31
CA ILE A 150 -20.00 7.73 7.82
C ILE A 150 -20.74 6.40 8.02
N TYR A 151 -20.07 5.30 7.67
CA TYR A 151 -20.66 3.97 7.59
C TYR A 151 -20.35 3.07 8.78
N ASP A 152 -19.34 3.40 9.60
CA ASP A 152 -19.15 2.70 10.86
C ASP A 152 -20.16 3.20 11.88
N ASN A 153 -20.61 2.29 12.74
CA ASN A 153 -21.54 2.64 13.79
C ASN A 153 -20.76 3.40 14.89
N PRO A 154 -21.03 4.69 15.16
CA PRO A 154 -20.30 5.45 16.18
C PRO A 154 -20.45 4.83 17.58
N ASN A 155 -21.56 4.13 17.81
CA ASN A 155 -21.83 3.40 19.04
C ASN A 155 -21.42 1.93 18.94
N ARG A 156 -20.66 1.49 17.93
CA ARG A 156 -20.28 0.08 17.74
C ARG A 156 -19.70 -0.52 18.98
N ARG A 157 -18.78 0.19 19.66
CA ARG A 157 -18.15 -0.33 20.89
C ARG A 157 -19.15 -0.52 22.02
N GLU A 158 -20.07 0.43 22.21
CA GLU A 158 -21.07 0.35 23.26
C GLU A 158 -22.14 -0.71 22.92
N ASN A 159 -22.61 -0.74 21.67
CA ASN A 159 -23.53 -1.76 21.16
C ASN A 159 -22.93 -3.16 21.27
N THR A 160 -21.65 -3.32 20.90
CA THR A 160 -20.90 -4.58 21.05
C THR A 160 -20.83 -4.99 22.52
N ARG A 161 -20.56 -4.04 23.43
CA ARG A 161 -20.51 -4.30 24.87
C ARG A 161 -21.88 -4.69 25.44
N ILE A 162 -22.95 -4.02 25.02
CA ILE A 162 -24.33 -4.35 25.41
C ILE A 162 -24.66 -5.76 24.90
N SER A 163 -24.48 -6.01 23.60
CA SER A 163 -24.72 -7.32 23.00
C SER A 163 -23.88 -8.42 23.65
N PHE A 164 -22.62 -8.16 23.99
CA PHE A 164 -21.76 -9.13 24.69
C PHE A 164 -22.30 -9.47 26.09
N ARG A 165 -22.80 -8.47 26.83
CA ARG A 165 -23.39 -8.68 28.16
C ARG A 165 -24.69 -9.45 28.11
N GLU A 166 -25.47 -9.24 27.04
CA GLU A 166 -26.75 -9.92 26.81
C GLU A 166 -26.58 -11.29 26.15
N LEU A 167 -25.41 -11.55 25.55
CA LEU A 167 -25.12 -12.80 24.85
C LEU A 167 -25.16 -13.98 25.83
N ARG A 168 -26.15 -14.85 25.64
CA ARG A 168 -26.29 -16.11 26.37
C ARG A 168 -26.58 -17.21 25.36
N GLN A 169 -25.94 -18.36 25.55
CA GLN A 169 -26.25 -19.53 24.73
C GLN A 169 -27.66 -19.99 25.06
N ASP A 170 -28.56 -19.92 24.08
CA ASP A 170 -29.91 -20.44 24.20
C ASP A 170 -29.95 -21.96 23.96
N THR A 171 -31.11 -22.60 24.18
CA THR A 171 -31.26 -24.06 24.06
C THR A 171 -31.39 -24.57 22.62
N LYS A 172 -31.53 -23.67 21.64
CA LYS A 172 -31.75 -23.95 20.22
C LYS A 172 -30.51 -23.66 19.36
N THR A 173 -29.65 -22.75 19.78
CA THR A 173 -28.45 -22.32 19.06
C THR A 173 -27.30 -23.28 19.36
N PRO A 174 -26.74 -23.95 18.34
CA PRO A 174 -25.57 -24.80 18.50
C PRO A 174 -24.38 -24.03 19.04
N PHE A 175 -23.58 -24.68 19.90
CA PHE A 175 -22.39 -24.08 20.49
C PHE A 175 -21.45 -23.41 19.47
N PRO A 176 -21.16 -23.97 18.27
CA PRO A 176 -20.29 -23.30 17.30
C PRO A 176 -20.82 -21.94 16.82
N GLN A 177 -22.14 -21.80 16.67
CA GLN A 177 -22.76 -20.53 16.29
C GLN A 177 -22.66 -19.53 17.44
N PHE A 178 -23.00 -19.95 18.67
CA PHE A 178 -22.83 -19.12 19.86
C PHE A 178 -21.37 -18.68 20.06
N PHE A 179 -20.41 -19.59 19.91
CA PHE A 179 -18.99 -19.29 20.07
C PHE A 179 -18.49 -18.32 19.01
N SER A 180 -18.97 -18.43 17.77
CA SER A 180 -18.65 -17.47 16.71
C SER A 180 -19.16 -16.06 17.07
N GLU A 181 -20.40 -15.95 17.58
CA GLU A 181 -20.95 -14.68 18.06
C GLU A 181 -20.20 -14.14 19.28
N PHE A 182 -19.79 -15.01 20.20
CA PHE A 182 -18.98 -14.64 21.37
C PHE A 182 -17.63 -14.03 20.94
N ILE A 183 -16.90 -14.70 20.04
CA ILE A 183 -15.62 -14.20 19.54
C ILE A 183 -15.79 -12.89 18.75
N ARG A 184 -16.90 -12.73 18.02
CA ARG A 184 -17.22 -11.50 17.30
C ARG A 184 -17.45 -10.30 18.24
N LEU A 185 -17.92 -10.55 19.46
CA LEU A 185 -18.32 -9.53 20.43
C LEU A 185 -17.30 -9.30 21.58
N ALA A 186 -16.29 -10.18 21.74
CA ALA A 186 -15.28 -10.14 22.80
C ALA A 186 -14.10 -9.21 22.49
#